data_AF-A0A225VHB6-F1
#
_entry.id   AF-A0A225VHB6-F1
#
_cell.length_a   1.000
_cell.length_b   1.000
_cell.length_c   1.000
_cell.angle_alpha   90.00
_cell.angle_beta   90.00
_cell.angle_gamma   90.00
#
_symmetry.space_group_name_H-M   'P 1'
#
loop_
_entity.id
_entity.type
_entity.pdbx_description
1 polymer ?
#
loop_
_entity_poly.entity_id
_entity_poly.type
_entity_poly.pdbx_seq_one_letter_code
_entity_poly.pdbx_strand_id
1 'polypeptide(L)'
;MTIVRELGAPNLFMTYMCNPKWVEIKENLRQADRLDIVARVFIQKLNAISKDLDEGVLGIQAARIYVVEYQKHGLPHAHILLISRPEDKPLTAEDVNRLGLAELPDKEKHPHVYETVVTCMLHGPCGDANPNCPCMKNGKCSKKFPKHLSEETTMPEEKYPNYKNCMRSPSELVIERTFWNNAMVNQWVVPYNPFLSQRYSCHINVEVCATTKAVKYIYKYVYKGPTRQWLLFKAKQTGNHLMRFYNIC
;
A
#
# COMPACT_ATOMS: atom_id res chain seq x y z
N MET A 1 7.29 21.56 -4.67
CA MET A 1 7.82 21.91 -3.33
C MET A 1 6.87 22.77 -2.51
N THR A 2 5.98 23.56 -3.12
CA THR A 2 5.02 24.41 -2.40
C THR A 2 4.17 23.64 -1.39
N ILE A 3 3.51 22.55 -1.77
CA ILE A 3 2.66 21.77 -0.84
C ILE A 3 3.42 21.29 0.41
N VAL A 4 4.65 20.79 0.26
CA VAL A 4 5.45 20.32 1.41
C VAL A 4 5.91 21.49 2.28
N ARG A 5 6.21 22.63 1.67
CA ARG A 5 6.57 23.86 2.40
C ARG A 5 5.38 24.40 3.19
N GLU A 6 4.18 24.41 2.60
CA GLU A 6 2.98 24.98 3.22
C GLU A 6 2.30 24.03 4.22
N LEU A 7 2.27 22.72 3.94
CA LEU A 7 1.50 21.73 4.70
C LEU A 7 2.38 20.71 5.46
N GLY A 8 3.70 20.79 5.31
CA GLY A 8 4.65 19.87 5.90
C GLY A 8 4.91 18.61 5.07
N ALA A 9 5.84 17.79 5.55
CA ALA A 9 6.19 16.53 4.89
C ALA A 9 5.07 15.48 5.05
N PRO A 10 4.84 14.64 4.03
CA PRO A 10 3.99 13.45 4.13
C PRO A 10 4.45 12.53 5.27
N ASN A 11 3.49 11.95 5.97
CA ASN A 11 3.70 11.06 7.10
C ASN A 11 3.13 9.66 6.87
N LEU A 12 2.29 9.48 5.84
CA LEU A 12 1.87 8.16 5.37
C LEU A 12 2.16 7.99 3.88
N PHE A 13 2.52 6.77 3.53
CA PHE A 13 2.66 6.30 2.18
C PHE A 13 1.77 5.08 1.96
N MET A 14 0.88 5.16 0.98
CA MET A 14 0.02 4.06 0.59
C MET A 14 0.35 3.62 -0.84
N THR A 15 0.48 2.31 -1.05
CA THR A 15 0.50 1.72 -2.38
C THR A 15 -0.76 0.90 -2.59
N TYR A 16 -1.52 1.24 -3.61
CA TYR A 16 -2.74 0.54 -4.00
C TYR A 16 -2.54 -0.12 -5.36
N MET A 17 -2.75 -1.43 -5.46
CA MET A 17 -2.58 -2.19 -6.69
C MET A 17 -3.90 -2.80 -7.15
N CYS A 18 -4.15 -2.76 -8.46
CA CYS A 18 -5.32 -3.39 -9.05
C CYS A 18 -5.34 -4.90 -8.78
N ASN A 19 -6.50 -5.43 -8.40
CA ASN A 19 -6.72 -6.87 -8.33
C ASN A 19 -7.43 -7.34 -9.61
N PRO A 20 -6.80 -8.18 -10.46
CA PRO A 20 -7.44 -8.65 -11.69
C PRO A 20 -8.59 -9.62 -11.39
N LYS A 21 -8.69 -10.13 -10.15
CA LYS A 21 -9.73 -11.06 -9.73
C LYS A 21 -11.05 -10.37 -9.35
N TRP A 22 -11.13 -9.04 -9.38
CA TRP A 22 -12.39 -8.31 -9.11
C TRP A 22 -13.50 -8.76 -10.07
N VAL A 23 -14.71 -8.89 -9.53
CA VAL A 23 -15.89 -9.38 -10.26
C VAL A 23 -16.20 -8.46 -11.45
N GLU A 24 -16.09 -7.14 -11.26
CA GLU A 24 -16.32 -6.14 -12.30
C GLU A 24 -15.35 -6.31 -13.48
N ILE A 25 -14.13 -6.80 -13.22
CA ILE A 25 -13.15 -7.11 -14.27
C ILE A 25 -13.47 -8.47 -14.92
N LYS A 26 -13.66 -9.52 -14.11
CA LYS A 26 -13.89 -10.89 -14.60
C LYS A 26 -15.13 -11.01 -15.48
N GLU A 27 -16.24 -10.39 -15.09
CA GLU A 27 -17.50 -10.48 -15.82
C GLU A 27 -17.43 -9.79 -17.18
N ASN A 28 -16.57 -8.77 -17.31
CA ASN A 28 -16.47 -7.92 -18.48
C ASN A 28 -15.30 -8.28 -19.42
N LEU A 29 -14.42 -9.23 -19.04
CA LEU A 29 -13.26 -9.66 -19.83
C LEU A 29 -13.54 -10.79 -20.86
N ARG A 30 -14.81 -11.06 -21.20
CA ARG A 30 -15.20 -12.22 -22.03
C ARG A 30 -14.73 -12.19 -23.49
N GLN A 31 -14.19 -11.08 -24.00
CA GLN A 31 -13.56 -11.01 -25.33
C GLN A 31 -12.35 -10.05 -25.25
N ALA A 32 -11.18 -10.53 -25.67
CA ALA A 32 -9.90 -9.82 -25.90
C ALA A 32 -9.58 -8.55 -25.09
N ASP A 33 -8.53 -8.62 -24.26
CA ASP A 33 -7.72 -7.54 -23.67
C ASP A 33 -8.33 -6.11 -23.64
N ARG A 34 -9.40 -5.95 -22.86
CA ARG A 34 -10.03 -4.65 -22.60
C ARG A 34 -9.32 -3.91 -21.47
N LEU A 35 -8.09 -3.46 -21.73
CA LEU A 35 -7.30 -2.64 -20.79
C LEU A 35 -8.06 -1.40 -20.30
N ASP A 36 -9.04 -0.92 -21.08
CA ASP A 36 -9.92 0.18 -20.69
C ASP A 36 -10.87 -0.20 -19.52
N ILE A 37 -11.33 -1.44 -19.44
CA ILE A 37 -12.20 -1.91 -18.34
C ILE A 37 -11.39 -1.98 -17.04
N VAL A 38 -10.18 -2.56 -17.10
CA VAL A 38 -9.26 -2.61 -15.96
C VAL A 38 -8.97 -1.19 -15.45
N ALA A 39 -8.64 -0.27 -16.36
CA ALA A 39 -8.40 1.13 -16.01
C ALA A 39 -9.62 1.81 -15.39
N ARG A 40 -10.82 1.60 -15.94
CA ARG A 40 -12.08 2.18 -15.41
C ARG A 40 -12.39 1.67 -14.01
N VAL A 41 -12.35 0.35 -13.80
CA VAL A 41 -12.60 -0.26 -12.48
C VAL A 41 -11.55 0.23 -11.48
N PHE A 42 -10.27 0.26 -11.87
CA PHE A 42 -9.20 0.79 -11.02
C PHE A 42 -9.45 2.23 -10.58
N ILE A 43 -9.81 3.13 -11.51
CA ILE A 43 -10.09 4.54 -11.18
C ILE A 43 -11.35 4.68 -10.31
N GLN A 44 -12.41 3.89 -10.54
CA GLN A 44 -13.60 3.89 -9.69
C GLN A 44 -13.27 3.49 -8.25
N LYS A 45 -12.50 2.41 -8.08
CA LYS A 45 -12.04 1.95 -6.76
C LYS A 45 -11.07 2.95 -6.12
N LEU A 46 -10.17 3.59 -6.88
CA LEU A 46 -9.31 4.67 -6.38
C LEU A 46 -10.12 5.88 -5.88
N ASN A 47 -11.21 6.25 -6.58
CA ASN A 47 -12.11 7.30 -6.14
C ASN A 47 -12.86 6.92 -4.84
N ALA A 48 -13.26 5.66 -4.71
CA ALA A 48 -13.87 5.14 -3.48
C ALA A 48 -12.87 5.15 -2.32
N ILE A 49 -11.63 4.68 -2.51
CA ILE A 49 -10.55 4.77 -1.53
C ILE A 49 -10.35 6.24 -1.12
N SER A 50 -10.35 7.15 -2.10
CA SER A 50 -10.22 8.57 -1.84
C SER A 50 -11.33 9.10 -0.93
N LYS A 51 -12.57 8.60 -1.06
CA LYS A 51 -13.70 8.99 -0.20
C LYS A 51 -13.53 8.45 1.22
N ASP A 52 -13.21 7.16 1.38
CA ASP A 52 -12.98 6.57 2.71
C ASP A 52 -11.82 7.28 3.44
N LEU A 53 -10.78 7.68 2.70
CA LEU A 53 -9.70 8.50 3.23
C LEU A 53 -10.17 9.90 3.66
N ASP A 54 -11.09 10.53 2.92
CA ASP A 54 -11.66 11.83 3.29
C ASP A 54 -12.55 11.72 4.55
N GLU A 55 -13.10 10.53 4.82
CA GLU A 55 -13.87 10.17 6.03
C GLU A 55 -12.98 9.82 7.23
N GLY A 56 -11.66 9.80 7.07
CA GLY A 56 -10.71 9.67 8.17
C GLY A 56 -10.27 8.25 8.51
N VAL A 57 -10.40 7.28 7.59
CA VAL A 57 -9.95 5.90 7.80
C VAL A 57 -8.46 5.79 8.21
N LEU A 58 -7.62 6.72 7.74
CA LEU A 58 -6.21 6.85 8.15
C LEU A 58 -5.93 8.17 8.86
N GLY A 59 -6.92 8.72 9.56
CA GLY A 59 -6.89 10.08 10.08
C GLY A 59 -7.22 11.14 9.03
N ILE A 60 -7.56 12.34 9.49
CA ILE A 60 -7.92 13.46 8.62
C ILE A 60 -6.66 14.04 7.96
N GLN A 61 -6.72 14.14 6.63
CA GLN A 61 -5.61 14.64 5.81
C GLN A 61 -5.72 16.14 5.56
N ALA A 62 -4.60 16.86 5.71
CA ALA A 62 -4.42 18.22 5.20
C ALA A 62 -4.22 18.21 3.68
N ALA A 63 -3.50 17.21 3.15
CA ALA A 63 -3.34 17.01 1.72
C ALA A 63 -3.05 15.55 1.34
N ARG A 64 -3.31 15.24 0.08
CA ARG A 64 -3.03 13.98 -0.57
C ARG A 64 -2.44 14.23 -1.95
N ILE A 65 -1.40 13.48 -2.28
CA ILE A 65 -0.74 13.49 -3.58
C ILE A 65 -0.71 12.05 -4.07
N TYR A 66 -1.10 11.78 -5.31
CA TYR A 66 -0.90 10.45 -5.86
C TYR A 66 -0.51 10.43 -7.33
N VAL A 67 0.27 9.42 -7.67
CA VAL A 67 0.64 9.05 -9.04
C VAL A 67 0.01 7.70 -9.37
N VAL A 68 -0.67 7.59 -10.50
CA VAL A 68 -1.08 6.30 -11.08
C VAL A 68 -0.08 5.90 -12.15
N GLU A 69 0.46 4.69 -12.03
CA GLU A 69 1.36 4.09 -13.01
C GLU A 69 0.70 2.93 -13.74
N TYR A 70 0.71 3.01 -15.07
CA TYR A 70 0.41 1.89 -15.96
C TYR A 70 1.71 1.28 -16.44
N GLN A 71 2.06 0.10 -15.94
CA GLN A 71 3.20 -0.65 -16.47
C GLN A 71 2.80 -1.21 -17.84
N LYS A 72 3.68 -1.14 -18.86
CA LYS A 72 3.37 -1.56 -20.25
C LYS A 72 2.78 -2.98 -20.37
N HIS A 73 3.03 -3.85 -19.38
CA HIS A 73 2.50 -5.22 -19.29
C HIS A 73 2.04 -5.58 -17.86
N GLY A 74 1.75 -4.57 -17.04
CA GLY A 74 1.41 -4.77 -15.63
C GLY A 74 0.14 -4.03 -15.26
N LEU A 75 -0.51 -4.52 -14.22
CA LEU A 75 -1.74 -3.93 -13.72
C LEU A 75 -1.48 -2.51 -13.17
N PRO A 76 -2.48 -1.61 -13.26
CA PRO A 76 -2.34 -0.27 -12.72
C PRO A 76 -2.12 -0.33 -11.20
N HIS A 77 -1.30 0.60 -10.71
CA HIS A 77 -1.11 0.82 -9.30
C HIS A 77 -0.92 2.31 -9.01
N ALA A 78 -1.28 2.73 -7.81
CA ALA A 78 -1.16 4.09 -7.35
C ALA A 78 -0.17 4.17 -6.17
N HIS A 79 0.69 5.18 -6.23
CA HIS A 79 1.52 5.62 -5.11
C HIS A 79 0.88 6.87 -4.52
N ILE A 80 0.45 6.80 -3.26
CA ILE A 80 -0.33 7.84 -2.59
C ILE A 80 0.44 8.32 -1.36
N LEU A 81 0.80 9.60 -1.32
CA LEU A 81 1.34 10.28 -0.14
C LEU A 81 0.22 11.04 0.56
N LEU A 82 0.14 10.86 1.87
CA LEU A 82 -0.80 11.55 2.74
C LEU A 82 -0.04 12.46 3.70
N ILE A 83 -0.54 13.68 3.81
CA ILE A 83 -0.10 14.67 4.79
C ILE A 83 -1.26 14.78 5.79
N SER A 84 -1.17 14.05 6.91
CA SER A 84 -2.15 14.19 8.01
C SER A 84 -2.13 15.59 8.62
N ARG A 85 -3.29 16.04 9.11
CA ARG A 85 -3.37 17.22 9.98
C ARG A 85 -2.52 17.01 11.24
N PRO A 86 -2.02 18.08 11.88
CA PRO A 86 -1.19 17.95 13.09
C PRO A 86 -1.77 17.03 14.15
N GLU A 87 -3.09 17.08 14.35
CA GLU A 87 -3.84 16.31 15.35
C GLU A 87 -3.97 14.82 14.99
N ASP A 88 -3.85 14.49 13.70
CA ASP A 88 -4.00 13.15 13.13
C ASP A 88 -2.64 12.50 12.77
N LYS A 89 -1.52 13.13 13.14
CA LYS A 89 -0.20 12.54 12.86
C LYS A 89 0.04 11.35 13.79
N PRO A 90 0.49 10.19 13.26
CA PRO A 90 0.91 9.10 14.14
C PRO A 90 2.23 9.47 14.81
N LEU A 91 2.20 9.65 16.13
CA LEU A 91 3.37 10.04 16.93
C LEU A 91 3.87 8.89 17.81
N THR A 92 3.00 7.91 18.08
CA THR A 92 3.29 6.77 18.96
C THR A 92 3.19 5.44 18.22
N ALA A 93 3.76 4.39 18.81
CA ALA A 93 3.59 3.02 18.33
C ALA A 93 2.11 2.58 18.30
N GLU A 94 1.31 3.07 19.24
CA GLU A 94 -0.13 2.80 19.29
C GLU A 94 -0.85 3.43 18.11
N ASP A 95 -0.50 4.66 17.73
CA ASP A 95 -1.07 5.31 16.54
C ASP A 95 -0.73 4.54 15.27
N VAL A 96 0.51 4.05 15.13
CA VAL A 96 0.93 3.22 13.99
C VAL A 96 0.09 1.93 13.93
N ASN A 97 -0.11 1.28 15.07
CA ASN A 97 -0.92 0.05 15.16
C ASN A 97 -2.39 0.29 14.81
N ARG A 98 -2.94 1.48 15.12
CA ARG A 98 -4.29 1.87 14.70
C ARG A 98 -4.40 2.03 13.18
N LEU A 99 -3.33 2.47 12.53
CA LEU A 99 -3.31 2.71 11.08
C LEU A 99 -3.09 1.44 10.27
N GLY A 100 -2.31 0.48 10.77
CA GLY A 100 -2.06 -0.76 10.05
C GLY A 100 -1.33 -1.82 10.87
N LEU A 101 -1.43 -3.05 10.37
CA LEU A 101 -0.86 -4.27 10.94
C LEU A 101 0.13 -4.89 9.94
N ALA A 102 1.10 -5.65 10.43
CA ALA A 102 2.02 -6.43 9.61
C ALA A 102 2.00 -7.93 9.99
N GLU A 103 0.85 -8.42 10.43
CA GLU A 103 0.66 -9.81 10.85
C GLU A 103 -0.60 -10.41 10.22
N LEU A 104 -0.59 -11.74 10.05
CA LEU A 104 -1.78 -12.47 9.64
C LEU A 104 -2.84 -12.38 10.74
N PRO A 105 -4.09 -12.01 10.40
CA PRO A 105 -5.19 -12.04 11.35
C PRO A 105 -5.43 -13.44 11.94
N ASP A 106 -6.18 -13.47 13.03
CA ASP A 106 -6.79 -14.71 13.50
C ASP A 106 -7.86 -15.16 12.50
N LYS A 107 -7.72 -16.39 11.98
CA LYS A 107 -8.59 -16.94 10.94
C LYS A 107 -10.02 -17.18 11.45
N GLU A 108 -10.19 -17.55 12.71
CA GLU A 108 -11.49 -17.86 13.29
C GLU A 108 -12.23 -16.57 13.66
N LYS A 109 -11.52 -15.57 14.18
CA LYS A 109 -12.13 -14.28 14.58
C LYS A 109 -12.37 -13.34 13.40
N HIS A 110 -11.47 -13.34 12.41
CA HIS A 110 -11.50 -12.38 11.29
C HIS A 110 -11.28 -13.07 9.94
N PRO A 111 -12.14 -14.04 9.55
CA PRO A 111 -11.92 -14.90 8.38
C PRO A 111 -11.76 -14.12 7.06
N HIS A 112 -12.56 -13.06 6.85
CA HIS A 112 -12.51 -12.27 5.62
C HIS A 112 -11.25 -11.40 5.50
N VAL A 113 -10.79 -10.83 6.61
CA VAL A 113 -9.51 -10.09 6.63
C VAL A 113 -8.38 -11.08 6.41
N TYR A 114 -8.41 -12.23 7.10
CA TYR A 114 -7.44 -13.29 6.93
C TYR A 114 -7.32 -13.72 5.46
N GLU A 115 -8.45 -14.05 4.81
CA GLU A 115 -8.50 -14.42 3.39
C GLU A 115 -7.89 -13.33 2.50
N THR A 116 -8.21 -12.07 2.77
CA THR A 116 -7.64 -10.94 2.03
C THR A 116 -6.12 -10.85 2.21
N VAL A 117 -5.63 -10.99 3.44
CA VAL A 117 -4.21 -10.83 3.77
C VAL A 117 -3.39 -11.98 3.17
N VAL A 118 -3.85 -13.22 3.28
CA VAL A 118 -3.15 -14.36 2.64
C VAL A 118 -3.14 -14.26 1.12
N THR A 119 -4.19 -13.67 0.52
CA THR A 119 -4.31 -13.57 -0.95
C THR A 119 -3.54 -12.39 -1.52
N CYS A 120 -3.54 -11.25 -0.82
CA CYS A 120 -3.11 -9.96 -1.37
C CYS A 120 -1.95 -9.31 -0.63
N MET A 121 -1.72 -9.64 0.65
CA MET A 121 -0.76 -8.93 1.50
C MET A 121 0.45 -9.78 1.89
N LEU A 122 0.51 -11.06 1.51
CA LEU A 122 1.73 -11.84 1.65
C LEU A 122 2.69 -11.52 0.50
N HIS A 123 3.89 -11.09 0.87
CA HIS A 123 5.01 -11.09 -0.04
C HIS A 123 5.34 -12.54 -0.39
N GLY A 124 5.37 -12.87 -1.68
CA GLY A 124 5.67 -14.22 -2.12
C GLY A 124 7.08 -14.66 -1.70
N PRO A 125 7.35 -15.98 -1.70
CA PRO A 125 8.70 -16.46 -1.44
C PRO A 125 9.65 -15.80 -2.44
N CYS A 126 10.74 -15.27 -1.90
CA CYS A 126 11.85 -14.65 -2.62
C CYS A 126 13.15 -14.96 -1.85
N GLY A 127 14.29 -14.45 -2.32
CA GLY A 127 15.57 -14.84 -1.75
C GLY A 127 15.94 -16.24 -2.25
N ASP A 128 16.53 -17.04 -1.38
CA ASP A 128 17.03 -18.38 -1.75
C ASP A 128 15.89 -19.32 -2.19
N ALA A 129 14.68 -19.13 -1.64
CA ALA A 129 13.50 -19.89 -2.03
C ALA A 129 13.01 -19.57 -3.45
N ASN A 130 13.29 -18.37 -3.96
CA ASN A 130 12.96 -17.97 -5.33
C ASN A 130 13.86 -16.81 -5.80
N PRO A 131 15.09 -17.11 -6.27
CA PRO A 131 16.07 -16.09 -6.65
C PRO A 131 15.66 -15.27 -7.88
N ASN A 132 14.75 -15.81 -8.70
CA ASN A 132 14.27 -15.19 -9.94
C ASN A 132 13.05 -14.29 -9.74
N CYS A 133 12.56 -14.14 -8.51
CA CYS A 133 11.41 -13.28 -8.21
C CYS A 133 11.69 -11.82 -8.65
N PRO A 134 10.73 -11.09 -9.25
CA PRO A 134 10.95 -9.72 -9.74
C PRO A 134 11.42 -8.72 -8.68
N CYS A 135 11.20 -9.03 -7.39
CA CYS A 135 11.68 -8.20 -6.29
C CYS A 135 13.20 -8.34 -6.06
N MET A 136 13.84 -9.39 -6.56
CA MET A 136 15.26 -9.68 -6.33
C MET A 136 16.16 -8.73 -7.13
N LYS A 137 17.11 -8.11 -6.43
CA LYS A 137 18.14 -7.24 -7.02
C LYS A 137 19.46 -7.51 -6.32
N ASN A 138 20.50 -7.82 -7.09
CA ASN A 138 21.84 -8.13 -6.57
C ASN A 138 21.80 -9.19 -5.46
N GLY A 139 21.03 -10.27 -5.67
CA GLY A 139 20.90 -11.37 -4.70
C GLY A 139 20.06 -11.07 -3.44
N LYS A 140 19.47 -9.87 -3.31
CA LYS A 140 18.65 -9.49 -2.16
C LYS A 140 17.27 -9.00 -2.58
N CYS A 141 16.26 -9.26 -1.76
CA CYS A 141 14.93 -8.70 -1.99
C CYS A 141 14.98 -7.16 -1.86
N SER A 142 14.61 -6.45 -2.92
CA SER A 142 14.58 -4.99 -2.94
C SER A 142 13.55 -4.38 -1.98
N LYS A 143 12.60 -5.18 -1.49
CA LYS A 143 11.61 -4.84 -0.47
C LYS A 143 12.03 -5.27 0.94
N LYS A 144 13.21 -5.87 1.09
CA LYS A 144 13.82 -6.34 2.34
C LYS A 144 12.97 -7.39 3.06
N PHE A 145 12.46 -8.36 2.30
CA PHE A 145 11.84 -9.56 2.85
C PHE A 145 12.85 -10.72 2.91
N PRO A 146 12.72 -11.65 3.87
CA PRO A 146 11.79 -11.60 5.01
C PRO A 146 12.11 -10.45 5.99
N LYS A 147 11.10 -9.90 6.66
CA LYS A 147 11.27 -8.91 7.75
C LYS A 147 11.71 -9.61 9.03
N HIS A 148 12.41 -8.90 9.91
CA HIS A 148 12.62 -9.40 11.27
C HIS A 148 11.28 -9.45 12.01
N LEU A 149 11.09 -10.46 12.85
CA LEU A 149 9.94 -10.55 13.75
C LEU A 149 10.14 -9.56 14.91
N SER A 150 9.05 -8.99 15.38
CA SER A 150 9.04 -8.06 16.50
C SER A 150 7.76 -8.22 17.31
N GLU A 151 7.90 -8.23 18.64
CA GLU A 151 6.79 -8.38 19.58
C GLU A 151 5.97 -7.09 19.74
N GLU A 152 6.55 -5.95 19.35
CA GLU A 152 5.93 -4.64 19.47
C GLU A 152 6.32 -3.72 18.32
N THR A 153 5.51 -2.69 18.11
CA THR A 153 5.85 -1.66 17.12
C THR A 153 6.83 -0.68 17.73
N THR A 154 7.93 -0.40 17.03
CA THR A 154 8.93 0.57 17.46
C THR A 154 9.02 1.74 16.48
N MET A 155 9.33 2.92 17.01
CA MET A 155 9.43 4.18 16.27
C MET A 155 10.87 4.73 16.34
N PRO A 156 11.83 4.18 15.59
CA PRO A 156 13.19 4.69 15.62
C PRO A 156 13.26 6.08 14.98
N GLU A 157 14.06 6.96 15.55
CA GLU A 157 14.27 8.31 15.04
C GLU A 157 14.79 8.28 13.59
N GLU A 158 14.21 9.14 12.73
CA GLU A 158 14.53 9.27 11.30
C GLU A 158 14.41 7.99 10.44
N LYS A 159 13.73 6.94 10.93
CA LYS A 159 13.51 5.68 10.21
C LYS A 159 12.02 5.38 10.06
N TYR A 160 11.72 4.45 9.18
CA TYR A 160 10.39 3.84 9.12
C TYR A 160 10.14 3.05 10.40
N PRO A 161 8.88 2.98 10.87
CA PRO A 161 8.55 2.16 12.03
C PRO A 161 8.84 0.68 11.73
N ASN A 162 9.28 -0.04 12.76
CA ASN A 162 9.25 -1.49 12.70
C ASN A 162 7.90 -1.91 13.27
N TYR A 163 7.06 -2.49 12.44
CA TYR A 163 5.74 -2.95 12.85
C TYR A 163 5.86 -4.21 13.69
N LYS A 164 4.97 -4.34 14.69
CA LYS A 164 4.70 -5.61 15.34
C LYS A 164 4.32 -6.66 14.29
N ASN A 165 4.99 -7.79 14.37
CA ASN A 165 4.78 -8.96 13.52
C ASN A 165 5.28 -10.19 14.28
N CYS A 166 4.54 -10.61 15.29
CA CYS A 166 4.97 -11.64 16.25
C CYS A 166 5.17 -13.00 15.59
N MET A 167 6.00 -13.83 16.24
CA MET A 167 6.06 -15.26 15.94
C MET A 167 4.68 -15.90 16.23
N ARG A 168 4.21 -16.78 15.34
CA ARG A 168 2.98 -17.55 15.57
C ARG A 168 3.29 -18.93 16.17
N SER A 169 2.26 -19.64 16.59
CA SER A 169 2.38 -21.04 17.00
C SER A 169 3.02 -21.89 15.89
N PRO A 170 4.00 -22.75 16.23
CA PRO A 170 4.64 -23.63 15.25
C PRO A 170 3.62 -24.58 14.62
N SER A 171 3.44 -24.47 13.32
CA SER A 171 2.66 -25.39 12.50
C SER A 171 3.04 -25.19 11.03
N GLU A 172 2.55 -26.09 10.18
CA GLU A 172 2.53 -25.84 8.74
C GLU A 172 1.33 -24.96 8.38
N LEU A 173 1.53 -24.03 7.46
CA LEU A 173 0.47 -23.23 6.87
C LEU A 173 0.51 -23.41 5.35
N VAL A 174 -0.59 -23.90 4.79
CA VAL A 174 -0.75 -24.05 3.34
C VAL A 174 -1.62 -22.91 2.83
N ILE A 175 -1.06 -22.09 1.94
CA ILE A 175 -1.78 -21.02 1.24
C ILE A 175 -1.69 -21.29 -0.25
N GLU A 176 -2.86 -21.47 -0.88
CA GLU A 176 -2.98 -21.98 -2.25
C GLU A 176 -2.17 -23.27 -2.45
N ARG A 177 -1.02 -23.21 -3.14
CA ARG A 177 -0.14 -24.36 -3.40
C ARG A 177 1.26 -24.18 -2.79
N THR A 178 1.39 -23.27 -1.84
CA THR A 178 2.67 -22.93 -1.21
C THR A 178 2.64 -23.30 0.26
N PHE A 179 3.69 -23.99 0.70
CA PHE A 179 3.92 -24.35 2.10
C PHE A 179 4.68 -23.22 2.78
N TRP A 180 4.16 -22.78 3.92
CA TRP A 180 4.75 -21.76 4.77
C TRP A 180 5.01 -22.32 6.17
N ASN A 181 6.14 -21.93 6.77
CA ASN A 181 6.33 -22.08 8.20
C ASN A 181 5.42 -21.07 8.93
N ASN A 182 4.35 -21.54 9.57
CA ASN A 182 3.36 -20.68 10.23
C ASN A 182 4.01 -19.80 11.31
N ALA A 183 5.00 -20.32 12.04
CA ALA A 183 5.70 -19.56 13.08
C ALA A 183 6.39 -18.31 12.49
N MET A 184 6.88 -18.39 11.25
CA MET A 184 7.67 -17.33 10.60
C MET A 184 6.89 -16.55 9.53
N VAL A 185 5.63 -16.89 9.26
CA VAL A 185 4.88 -16.32 8.13
C VAL A 185 4.69 -14.80 8.23
N ASN A 186 4.62 -14.25 9.45
CA ASN A 186 4.49 -12.82 9.68
C ASN A 186 5.71 -12.00 9.21
N GLN A 187 6.86 -12.65 8.96
CA GLN A 187 7.99 -12.00 8.30
C GLN A 187 7.69 -11.58 6.85
N TRP A 188 6.65 -12.17 6.24
CA TRP A 188 6.30 -12.01 4.84
C TRP A 188 5.06 -11.15 4.63
N VAL A 189 4.37 -10.75 5.70
CA VAL A 189 3.18 -9.90 5.61
C VAL A 189 3.62 -8.47 5.32
N VAL A 190 3.08 -7.90 4.24
CA VAL A 190 3.21 -6.49 3.89
C VAL A 190 2.29 -5.68 4.80
N PRO A 191 2.74 -4.56 5.41
CA PRO A 191 1.90 -3.73 6.25
C PRO A 191 0.59 -3.32 5.57
N TYR A 192 -0.53 -3.44 6.26
CA TYR A 192 -1.85 -3.23 5.66
C TYR A 192 -2.80 -2.60 6.67
N ASN A 193 -3.76 -1.82 6.16
CA ASN A 193 -4.92 -1.41 6.94
C ASN A 193 -6.03 -2.47 6.77
N PRO A 194 -6.54 -3.11 7.84
CA PRO A 194 -7.53 -4.18 7.74
C PRO A 194 -8.80 -3.76 6.99
N PHE A 195 -9.35 -2.58 7.29
CA PHE A 195 -10.56 -2.07 6.66
C PHE A 195 -10.37 -1.85 5.16
N LEU A 196 -9.34 -1.09 4.76
CA LEU A 196 -9.09 -0.80 3.35
C LEU A 196 -8.81 -2.08 2.56
N SER A 197 -7.94 -2.94 3.08
CA SER A 197 -7.54 -4.15 2.37
C SER A 197 -8.74 -5.06 2.14
N GLN A 198 -9.56 -5.31 3.18
CA GLN A 198 -10.75 -6.15 3.09
C GLN A 198 -11.80 -5.53 2.15
N ARG A 199 -12.13 -4.25 2.35
CA ARG A 199 -13.17 -3.53 1.58
C ARG A 199 -12.90 -3.52 0.08
N TYR A 200 -11.64 -3.39 -0.30
CA TYR A 200 -11.23 -3.35 -1.71
C TYR A 200 -10.70 -4.70 -2.22
N SER A 201 -10.56 -5.69 -1.34
CA SER A 201 -10.07 -7.04 -1.63
C SER A 201 -8.87 -7.02 -2.57
N CYS A 202 -7.83 -6.25 -2.22
CA CYS A 202 -6.65 -6.05 -3.07
C CYS A 202 -5.42 -5.69 -2.24
N HIS A 203 -4.26 -5.63 -2.90
CA HIS A 203 -3.01 -5.26 -2.24
C HIS A 203 -2.99 -3.75 -1.94
N ILE A 204 -3.19 -3.39 -0.66
CA ILE A 204 -3.09 -2.02 -0.14
C ILE A 204 -2.03 -1.98 0.96
N ASN A 205 -0.80 -1.59 0.60
CA ASN A 205 0.24 -1.34 1.58
C ASN A 205 0.04 0.03 2.21
N VAL A 206 0.09 0.13 3.55
CA VAL A 206 0.05 1.41 4.29
C VAL A 206 1.26 1.47 5.21
N GLU A 207 2.16 2.41 4.94
CA GLU A 207 3.37 2.63 5.71
C GLU A 207 3.38 4.02 6.31
N VAL A 208 3.70 4.12 7.59
CA VAL A 208 4.06 5.39 8.22
C VAL A 208 5.46 5.75 7.75
N CYS A 209 5.62 6.91 7.13
CA CYS A 209 6.89 7.38 6.61
C CYS A 209 7.37 8.60 7.41
N ALA A 210 8.44 8.41 8.18
CA ALA A 210 9.27 9.54 8.60
C ALA A 210 10.22 9.86 7.43
N THR A 211 10.23 11.10 6.95
CA THR A 211 11.27 11.76 6.11
C THR A 211 10.86 12.26 4.72
N THR A 212 11.61 13.26 4.26
CA THR A 212 11.65 13.78 2.88
C THR A 212 11.97 12.73 1.81
N LYS A 213 12.39 11.51 2.18
CA LYS A 213 12.62 10.39 1.25
C LYS A 213 11.33 9.98 0.53
N ALA A 214 10.18 10.02 1.21
CA ALA A 214 8.88 9.72 0.61
C ALA A 214 8.53 10.73 -0.50
N VAL A 215 8.86 12.01 -0.28
CA VAL A 215 8.71 13.08 -1.27
C VAL A 215 9.63 12.84 -2.48
N LYS A 216 10.92 12.54 -2.25
CA LYS A 216 11.86 12.18 -3.33
C LYS A 216 11.38 10.95 -4.11
N TYR A 217 10.78 9.99 -3.42
CA TYR A 217 10.23 8.78 -4.02
C TYR A 217 9.10 9.10 -5.00
N ILE A 218 8.10 9.91 -4.63
CA ILE A 218 7.07 10.32 -5.60
C ILE A 218 7.66 11.14 -6.74
N TYR A 219 8.57 12.09 -6.49
CA TYR A 219 9.18 12.85 -7.59
C TYR A 219 9.93 11.96 -8.59
N LYS A 220 10.58 10.89 -8.10
CA LYS A 220 11.18 9.88 -8.98
C LYS A 220 10.14 9.27 -9.94
N TYR A 221 8.90 9.08 -9.50
CA TYR A 221 7.84 8.55 -10.37
C TYR A 221 7.24 9.63 -11.25
N VAL A 222 6.90 10.81 -10.71
CA VAL A 222 6.38 11.97 -11.46
C VAL A 222 7.28 12.34 -12.65
N TYR A 223 8.59 12.26 -12.47
CA TYR A 223 9.57 12.59 -13.52
C TYR A 223 10.17 11.36 -14.22
N LYS A 224 9.63 10.17 -13.96
CA LYS A 224 10.01 8.98 -14.72
C LYS A 224 9.45 9.14 -16.13
N GLY A 225 10.30 9.01 -17.15
CA GLY A 225 9.94 9.21 -18.56
C GLY A 225 8.70 8.43 -19.05
N PRO A 226 8.28 8.64 -20.31
CA PRO A 226 6.89 8.59 -20.80
C PRO A 226 6.23 7.19 -20.68
N THR A 227 5.89 6.86 -19.44
CA THR A 227 5.05 5.72 -19.08
C THR A 227 3.82 6.38 -18.50
N ARG A 228 2.69 6.28 -19.21
CA ARG A 228 1.43 7.02 -18.96
C ARG A 228 1.16 7.17 -17.46
N GLN A 229 1.34 8.38 -16.94
CA GLN A 229 1.20 8.72 -15.53
C GLN A 229 0.11 9.75 -15.34
N TRP A 230 -0.69 9.56 -14.30
CA TRP A 230 -1.67 10.55 -13.85
C TRP A 230 -1.27 11.04 -12.48
N LEU A 231 -1.12 12.36 -12.32
CA LEU A 231 -0.77 12.99 -11.07
C LEU A 231 -1.96 13.84 -10.60
N LEU A 232 -2.56 13.48 -9.47
CA LEU A 232 -3.58 14.32 -8.83
C LEU A 232 -3.04 14.90 -7.53
N PHE A 233 -3.21 16.21 -7.37
CA PHE A 233 -3.02 16.90 -6.11
C PHE A 233 -4.38 17.26 -5.51
N LYS A 234 -4.60 16.86 -4.26
CA LYS A 234 -5.76 17.31 -3.48
C LYS A 234 -5.25 17.89 -2.16
N ALA A 235 -5.23 19.21 -2.08
CA ALA A 235 -5.01 19.93 -0.82
C ALA A 235 -6.38 20.33 -0.25
N LYS A 236 -6.59 20.09 1.04
CA LYS A 236 -7.81 20.47 1.76
C LYS A 236 -7.43 21.55 2.78
N GLN A 237 -7.05 22.73 2.29
CA GLN A 237 -7.11 23.94 3.12
C GLN A 237 -8.56 24.41 3.19
N THR A 238 -8.89 25.16 4.23
CA THR A 238 -10.14 25.91 4.45
C THR A 238 -10.41 26.94 3.33
N GLY A 239 -10.60 26.45 2.11
CA GLY A 239 -10.71 27.20 0.87
C GLY A 239 -10.44 26.27 -0.32
N ASN A 240 -11.44 26.08 -1.18
CA ASN A 240 -11.46 25.17 -2.32
C ASN A 240 -10.36 25.43 -3.37
N HIS A 241 -9.14 24.92 -3.18
CA HIS A 241 -8.14 24.85 -4.25
C HIS A 241 -7.82 23.40 -4.63
N LEU A 242 -8.60 22.89 -5.58
CA LEU A 242 -8.34 21.65 -6.27
C LEU A 242 -7.39 21.94 -7.46
N MET A 243 -6.08 21.82 -7.26
CA MET A 243 -5.11 21.91 -8.36
C MET A 243 -5.05 20.57 -9.10
N ARG A 244 -5.88 20.41 -10.15
CA ARG A 244 -5.80 19.30 -11.10
C ARG A 244 -4.78 19.63 -12.19
N PHE A 245 -3.68 18.89 -12.26
CA PHE A 245 -2.84 18.86 -13.46
C PHE A 245 -3.20 17.60 -14.27
N TYR A 246 -3.68 17.79 -15.50
CA TYR A 246 -3.91 16.71 -16.45
C TYR A 246 -2.69 16.60 -17.38
N ASN A 247 -2.21 15.36 -17.57
CA ASN A 247 -1.13 14.93 -18.46
C ASN A 247 0.26 15.54 -18.23
N ILE A 248 1.23 14.68 -17.91
CA ILE A 248 2.62 14.88 -18.36
C ILE A 248 2.80 13.85 -19.49
N CYS A 249 2.92 14.36 -20.72
CA CYS A 249 3.04 13.60 -21.96
C CYS A 249 4.21 12.60 -21.92
#